data_AF-A0A842U213-F1
#
_entry.id   AF-A0A842U213-F1
#
_cell.length_a   1.000
_cell.length_b   1.000
_cell.length_c   1.000
_cell.angle_alpha   90.00
_cell.angle_beta   90.00
_cell.angle_gamma   90.00
#
_symmetry.space_group_name_H-M   'P 1'
#
loop_
_entity.id
_entity.type
_entity.pdbx_description
1 polymer ?
#
loop_
_entity_poly.entity_id
_entity_poly.type
_entity_poly.pdbx_seq_one_letter_code
_entity_poly.pdbx_strand_id
1 'polypeptide(L)'
;MNLYNYVCDFPNQIENSYLLDVPKTKKRFKNFRVIGMGGSYIAGLLLKEFLRDEITIEVYPGELPRINKKTLIILISYSGNTKEIIQAFNKYKKKDILVLTSGGKLKHVNKLKESMKRWDLLSPIPFVENLTIDN
;
A
#
# COMPACT_ATOMS: atom_id res chain seq x y z
N MET A 1 -14.64 -14.08 -9.46
CA MET A 1 -14.90 -14.26 -8.02
C MET A 1 -16.12 -13.41 -7.65
N ASN A 2 -17.09 -13.93 -6.89
CA ASN A 2 -18.18 -13.11 -6.34
C ASN A 2 -17.84 -12.69 -4.88
N LEU A 3 -18.59 -11.74 -4.32
CA LEU A 3 -18.34 -11.23 -2.96
C LEU A 3 -18.44 -12.33 -1.90
N TYR A 4 -19.40 -13.24 -2.03
CA TYR A 4 -19.60 -14.34 -1.09
C TYR A 4 -18.33 -15.20 -0.96
N ASN A 5 -17.79 -15.66 -2.09
CA ASN A 5 -16.55 -16.45 -2.10
C ASN A 5 -15.37 -15.65 -1.53
N TYR A 6 -15.31 -14.34 -1.80
CA TYR A 6 -14.24 -13.49 -1.28
C TYR A 6 -14.28 -13.35 0.25
N VAL A 7 -15.49 -13.28 0.83
CA VAL A 7 -15.68 -13.24 2.29
C VAL A 7 -15.38 -14.59 2.92
N CYS A 8 -15.84 -15.70 2.31
CA CYS A 8 -15.52 -17.05 2.79
C CYS A 8 -14.00 -17.34 2.78
N ASP A 9 -13.28 -16.75 1.84
CA ASP A 9 -11.83 -16.89 1.71
C ASP A 9 -11.02 -15.95 2.61
N PHE A 10 -11.67 -15.08 3.39
CA PHE A 10 -10.99 -14.11 4.25
C PHE A 10 -9.99 -14.73 5.25
N PRO A 11 -10.25 -15.88 5.89
CA PRO A 11 -9.26 -16.55 6.74
C PRO A 11 -7.96 -16.90 5.98
N ASN A 12 -8.09 -17.44 4.78
CA ASN A 12 -6.93 -17.76 3.93
C ASN A 12 -6.19 -16.50 3.50
N GLN A 13 -6.90 -15.39 3.24
CA GLN A 13 -6.27 -14.11 2.93
C GLN A 13 -5.41 -13.60 4.10
N ILE A 14 -5.87 -13.77 5.35
CA ILE A 14 -5.08 -13.43 6.54
C ILE A 14 -3.86 -14.34 6.65
N GLU A 15 -4.03 -15.66 6.54
CA GLU A 15 -2.92 -16.62 6.63
C GLU A 15 -1.85 -16.32 5.57
N ASN A 16 -2.27 -16.16 4.31
CA ASN A 16 -1.38 -15.77 3.23
C ASN A 16 -0.68 -14.45 3.50
N SER A 17 -1.36 -13.46 4.11
CA SER A 17 -0.77 -12.17 4.46
C SER A 17 0.33 -12.26 5.53
N TYR A 18 0.18 -13.20 6.48
CA TYR A 18 1.15 -13.42 7.55
C TYR A 18 2.44 -14.06 7.03
N LEU A 19 2.32 -14.90 5.99
CA LEU A 19 3.44 -15.58 5.35
C LEU A 19 4.25 -14.70 4.40
N LEU A 20 3.81 -13.46 4.18
CA LEU A 20 4.48 -12.59 3.23
C LEU A 20 5.83 -12.06 3.76
N ASP A 21 6.86 -12.07 2.90
CA ASP A 21 8.16 -11.49 3.23
C ASP A 21 8.13 -9.95 3.11
N VAL A 22 8.16 -9.28 4.26
CA VAL A 22 8.20 -7.81 4.34
C VAL A 22 9.65 -7.29 4.31
N PRO A 23 9.97 -6.27 3.47
CA PRO A 23 11.29 -5.65 3.40
C PRO A 23 11.73 -5.14 4.76
N LYS A 24 12.80 -5.75 5.27
CA LYS A 24 13.44 -5.32 6.51
C LYS A 24 14.28 -4.08 6.25
N THR A 25 14.18 -3.11 7.14
CA THR A 25 14.99 -1.89 7.08
C THR A 25 15.65 -1.64 8.44
N LYS A 26 16.92 -1.21 8.40
CA LYS A 26 17.65 -0.76 9.61
C LYS A 26 17.32 0.68 9.98
N LYS A 27 16.64 1.41 9.08
CA LYS A 27 16.28 2.81 9.29
C LYS A 27 15.15 2.90 10.31
N ARG A 28 15.34 3.72 11.34
CA ARG A 28 14.31 3.99 12.35
C ARG A 28 13.46 5.19 11.93
N PHE A 29 12.15 5.01 11.95
CA PHE A 29 11.17 6.06 11.70
C PHE A 29 10.54 6.49 13.02
N LYS A 30 10.19 7.77 13.12
CA LYS A 30 9.47 8.33 14.28
C LYS A 30 8.02 8.68 13.98
N ASN A 31 7.69 8.82 12.70
CA ASN A 31 6.38 9.25 12.25
C ASN A 31 5.92 8.32 11.14
N PHE A 32 4.68 7.86 11.21
CA PHE A 32 4.10 6.98 10.20
C PHE A 32 2.87 7.67 9.60
N ARG A 33 2.81 7.71 8.27
CA ARG A 33 1.74 8.37 7.52
C ARG A 33 1.17 7.39 6.52
N VAL A 34 -0.07 6.96 6.74
CA VAL A 34 -0.77 6.08 5.82
C VAL A 34 -1.60 6.93 4.86
N ILE A 35 -1.55 6.61 3.57
CA ILE A 35 -2.40 7.22 2.55
C ILE A 35 -3.16 6.12 1.83
N GLY A 36 -4.47 6.22 1.80
CA GLY A 36 -5.34 5.28 1.10
C GLY A 36 -6.75 5.84 1.00
N MET A 37 -7.55 5.30 0.09
CA MET A 37 -8.97 5.66 -0.07
C MET A 37 -9.87 4.46 0.17
N GLY A 38 -11.10 4.71 0.63
CA GLY A 38 -12.11 3.66 0.85
C GLY A 38 -11.58 2.55 1.78
N GLY A 39 -11.63 1.30 1.32
CA GLY A 39 -11.12 0.16 2.08
C GLY A 39 -9.65 0.31 2.53
N SER A 40 -8.80 0.94 1.69
CA SER A 40 -7.41 1.22 2.07
C SER A 40 -7.28 2.25 3.19
N TYR A 41 -8.19 3.23 3.22
CA TYR A 41 -8.25 4.21 4.31
C TYR A 41 -8.68 3.54 5.61
N ILE A 42 -9.71 2.68 5.54
CA ILE A 42 -10.22 1.91 6.69
C ILE A 42 -9.14 0.97 7.24
N ALA A 43 -8.38 0.28 6.38
CA ALA A 43 -7.25 -0.55 6.82
C ALA A 43 -6.18 0.28 7.56
N GLY A 44 -5.90 1.50 7.10
CA GLY A 44 -5.02 2.43 7.80
C GLY A 44 -5.55 2.86 9.17
N LEU A 45 -6.85 3.11 9.29
CA LEU A 45 -7.48 3.41 10.58
C LEU A 45 -7.43 2.23 11.54
N LEU A 46 -7.68 1.01 11.05
CA LEU A 46 -7.56 -0.20 11.85
C LEU A 46 -6.13 -0.36 12.38
N LEU A 47 -5.12 -0.16 11.52
CA LEU A 47 -3.72 -0.22 11.91
C LEU A 47 -3.38 0.84 12.97
N LYS A 48 -3.91 2.06 12.82
CA LYS A 48 -3.73 3.14 13.80
C LYS A 48 -4.29 2.75 15.17
N GLU A 49 -5.49 2.19 15.23
CA GLU A 49 -6.10 1.76 16.49
C GLU A 49 -5.40 0.53 17.07
N PHE A 50 -4.97 -0.41 16.23
CA PHE A 50 -4.26 -1.61 16.68
C PHE A 50 -2.91 -1.29 17.35
N LEU A 51 -2.19 -0.29 16.85
CA LEU A 51 -0.87 0.10 17.35
C LEU A 51 -0.88 1.40 18.17
N ARG A 52 -2.04 1.84 18.64
CA ARG A 52 -2.24 3.15 19.28
C ARG A 52 -1.28 3.43 20.45
N ASP A 53 -0.93 2.41 21.21
CA ASP A 53 -0.10 2.51 22.42
C ASP A 53 1.39 2.29 22.10
N GLU A 54 1.72 1.88 20.88
CA GLU A 54 3.09 1.56 20.45
C GLU A 54 3.66 2.62 19.49
N ILE A 55 2.85 3.07 18.52
CA ILE A 55 3.31 3.90 17.40
C ILE A 55 2.24 4.94 17.01
N THR A 56 2.67 6.19 16.81
CA THR A 56 1.79 7.24 16.28
C THR A 56 1.64 7.13 14.76
N ILE A 57 0.43 6.76 14.31
CA ILE A 57 0.03 6.65 12.90
C ILE A 57 -1.03 7.71 12.58
N GLU A 58 -0.82 8.44 11.48
CA GLU A 58 -1.83 9.35 10.92
C GLU A 58 -2.25 8.83 9.54
N VAL A 59 -3.55 8.87 9.25
CA VAL A 59 -4.16 8.26 8.06
C VAL A 59 -4.86 9.33 7.24
N TYR A 60 -4.61 9.35 5.93
CA TYR A 60 -5.09 10.40 5.03
C TYR A 60 -5.71 9.81 3.75
N PRO A 61 -6.75 10.45 3.19
CA PRO A 61 -7.36 10.03 1.93
C PRO A 61 -6.53 10.39 0.69
N GLY A 62 -5.43 11.12 0.82
CA GLY A 62 -4.61 11.54 -0.32
C GLY A 62 -3.46 12.46 0.07
N GLU A 63 -3.75 13.74 0.30
CA GLU A 63 -2.70 14.70 0.64
C GLU A 63 -2.24 14.59 2.09
N LEU A 64 -0.92 14.76 2.29
CA LEU A 64 -0.31 14.84 3.61
C LEU A 64 0.05 16.30 3.97
N PRO A 65 0.00 16.67 5.26
CA PRO A 65 0.61 17.91 5.75
C PRO A 65 2.14 17.86 5.60
N ARG A 66 2.85 18.85 6.14
CA ARG A 66 4.32 18.94 6.04
C ARG A 66 5.00 17.68 6.61
N ILE A 67 5.82 17.03 5.79
CA ILE A 67 6.53 15.79 6.14
C ILE A 67 7.98 16.10 6.53
N ASN A 68 8.43 15.55 7.66
CA ASN A 68 9.82 15.67 8.12
C ASN A 68 10.70 14.49 7.62
N LYS A 69 12.01 14.54 7.88
CA LYS A 69 12.97 13.50 7.40
C LYS A 69 12.88 12.16 8.14
N LYS A 70 12.12 12.07 9.23
CA LYS A 70 11.95 10.86 10.08
C LYS A 70 10.56 10.23 9.89
N THR A 71 9.90 10.51 8.78
CA THR A 71 8.57 10.00 8.43
C THR A 71 8.66 8.89 7.39
N LEU A 72 8.03 7.76 7.68
CA LEU A 72 7.69 6.74 6.68
C LEU A 72 6.28 7.01 6.14
N ILE A 73 6.17 7.11 4.83
CA ILE A 73 4.88 7.21 4.14
C ILE A 73 4.50 5.82 3.64
N ILE A 74 3.28 5.37 3.93
CA ILE A 74 2.75 4.07 3.52
C ILE A 74 1.59 4.34 2.57
N LEU A 75 1.75 4.03 1.30
CA LEU A 75 0.70 4.17 0.29
C LEU A 75 -0.04 2.85 0.15
N ILE A 76 -1.36 2.86 0.29
CA ILE A 76 -2.20 1.67 0.17
C ILE A 76 -3.23 1.90 -0.93
N SER A 77 -3.12 1.16 -2.03
CA SER A 77 -4.07 1.21 -3.15
C SER A 77 -4.19 -0.16 -3.77
N TYR A 78 -5.33 -0.82 -3.60
CA TYR A 78 -5.55 -2.16 -4.16
C TYR A 78 -5.36 -2.19 -5.69
N SER A 79 -5.96 -1.23 -6.42
CA SER A 79 -5.85 -1.14 -7.88
C SER A 79 -4.50 -0.61 -8.37
N GLY A 80 -3.76 0.08 -7.50
CA GLY A 80 -2.54 0.83 -7.85
C GLY A 80 -2.73 1.96 -8.86
N ASN A 81 -3.99 2.34 -9.14
CA ASN A 81 -4.36 3.34 -10.14
C ASN A 81 -5.13 4.54 -9.55
N THR A 82 -5.39 4.54 -8.24
CA THR A 82 -6.07 5.65 -7.56
C THR A 82 -5.31 6.96 -7.79
N LYS A 83 -5.96 7.95 -8.41
CA LYS A 83 -5.35 9.19 -8.88
C LYS A 83 -4.66 9.94 -7.75
N GLU A 84 -5.33 10.05 -6.61
CA GLU A 84 -4.89 10.73 -5.40
C GLU A 84 -3.62 10.06 -4.83
N ILE A 85 -3.57 8.73 -4.84
CA ILE A 85 -2.42 7.97 -4.35
C ILE A 85 -1.23 8.07 -5.32
N ILE A 86 -1.48 8.09 -6.64
CA ILE A 86 -0.45 8.35 -7.64
C ILE A 86 0.11 9.77 -7.49
N GLN A 87 -0.76 10.76 -7.27
CA GLN A 87 -0.34 12.14 -7.03
C GLN A 87 0.50 12.24 -5.76
N ALA A 88 0.07 11.63 -4.66
CA ALA A 88 0.83 11.57 -3.42
C ALA A 88 2.19 10.88 -3.62
N PHE A 89 2.22 9.75 -4.32
CA PHE A 89 3.47 9.07 -4.68
C PHE A 89 4.42 10.04 -5.41
N ASN A 90 3.96 10.68 -6.48
CA ASN A 90 4.80 11.59 -7.26
C ASN A 90 5.30 12.79 -6.47
N LYS A 91 4.47 13.34 -5.58
CA LYS A 91 4.82 14.46 -4.69
C LYS A 91 5.89 14.07 -3.67
N TYR A 92 5.83 12.85 -3.15
CA TYR A 92 6.69 12.43 -2.04
C TYR A 92 7.78 11.41 -2.42
N LYS A 93 7.93 11.00 -3.69
CA LYS A 93 8.89 9.96 -4.15
C LYS A 93 10.37 10.14 -3.76
N LYS A 94 10.76 11.32 -3.29
CA LYS A 94 12.11 11.60 -2.74
C LYS A 94 12.22 11.32 -1.22
N LYS A 95 11.13 10.91 -0.57
CA LYS A 95 11.02 10.54 0.85
C LYS A 95 11.03 9.01 0.99
N ASP A 96 11.04 8.53 2.22
CA ASP A 96 10.86 7.11 2.50
C ASP A 96 9.40 6.73 2.30
N ILE A 97 9.16 5.83 1.34
CA ILE A 97 7.82 5.36 0.98
C ILE A 97 7.80 3.83 0.97
N LEU A 98 6.79 3.25 1.61
CA LEU A 98 6.35 1.87 1.40
C LEU A 98 5.07 1.90 0.56
N VAL A 99 4.99 1.07 -0.48
CA VAL A 99 3.80 0.97 -1.34
C VAL A 99 3.21 -0.43 -1.20
N LEU A 100 1.92 -0.48 -0.84
CA LEU A 100 1.10 -1.68 -0.78
C LEU A 100 0.04 -1.60 -1.88
N THR A 101 0.16 -2.46 -2.90
CA THR A 101 -0.74 -2.51 -4.05
C THR A 101 -0.78 -3.91 -4.64
N SER A 102 -1.93 -4.33 -5.17
CA SER A 102 -2.07 -5.59 -5.90
C SER A 102 -1.77 -5.44 -7.40
N GLY A 103 -1.76 -4.22 -7.94
CA GLY A 103 -1.62 -3.99 -9.38
C GLY A 103 -1.32 -2.54 -9.78
N GLY A 104 -1.62 -2.24 -11.05
CA GLY A 104 -1.63 -0.90 -11.62
C GLY A 104 -0.28 -0.20 -11.72
N LYS A 105 -0.33 1.10 -11.99
CA LYS A 105 0.86 1.96 -12.17
C LYS A 105 1.81 1.87 -10.98
N LEU A 106 1.27 1.86 -9.75
CA LEU A 106 2.05 1.79 -8.52
C LEU A 106 2.86 0.48 -8.38
N LYS A 107 2.44 -0.64 -8.99
CA LYS A 107 3.22 -1.89 -9.00
C LYS A 107 4.51 -1.75 -9.82
N HIS A 108 4.49 -0.95 -10.89
CA HIS A 108 5.60 -0.81 -11.83
C HIS A 108 6.57 0.33 -11.51
N VAL A 109 6.34 1.05 -10.42
CA VAL A 109 7.22 2.12 -9.95
C VAL A 109 8.64 1.61 -9.61
N ASN A 110 8.83 0.29 -9.55
CA ASN A 110 10.02 -0.39 -9.02
C ASN A 110 11.18 -0.66 -10.01
N LYS A 111 11.49 0.26 -10.93
CA LYS A 111 12.83 0.35 -11.56
C LYS A 111 13.81 1.26 -10.79
N LEU A 112 13.41 1.80 -9.63
CA LEU A 112 14.14 2.89 -8.99
C LEU A 112 14.61 2.55 -7.57
N LYS A 113 15.89 2.18 -7.52
CA LYS A 113 16.81 1.94 -6.38
C LYS A 113 16.73 0.56 -5.71
N GLU A 114 17.72 -0.27 -6.03
CA GLU A 114 18.11 -1.55 -5.42
C GLU A 114 18.20 -1.57 -3.88
N SER A 115 18.02 -0.44 -3.18
CA SER A 115 18.03 -0.37 -1.71
C SER A 115 16.66 -0.65 -1.06
N MET A 116 15.59 -0.85 -1.83
CA MET A 116 14.27 -1.21 -1.28
C MET A 116 13.77 -2.46 -2.00
N LYS A 117 14.14 -3.62 -1.45
CA LYS A 117 13.80 -4.94 -1.99
C LYS A 117 12.30 -5.08 -2.19
N ARG A 118 12.00 -5.69 -3.32
CA ARG A 118 10.77 -5.65 -4.11
C ARG A 118 9.70 -6.58 -3.55
N TRP A 119 8.45 -6.19 -3.76
CA TRP A 119 7.28 -7.07 -3.66
C TRP A 119 6.80 -7.39 -5.07
N ASP A 120 7.11 -8.59 -5.56
CA ASP A 120 6.30 -9.20 -6.62
C ASP A 120 5.24 -10.04 -5.91
N LEU A 121 4.04 -9.48 -5.76
CA LEU A 121 2.89 -10.27 -5.35
C LEU A 121 2.67 -11.37 -6.39
N LEU A 122 2.96 -12.61 -6.00
CA LEU A 122 2.33 -13.80 -6.55
C LEU A 122 0.83 -13.66 -6.28
N SER A 123 0.12 -13.11 -7.27
CA SER A 123 -1.33 -13.18 -7.31
C SER A 123 -1.70 -14.65 -7.48
N PRO A 124 -2.56 -15.27 -6.63
CA PRO A 124 -3.31 -16.43 -7.08
C PRO A 124 -4.47 -16.03 -8.02
N ILE A 125 -4.64 -14.72 -8.30
CA ILE A 125 -5.72 -14.23 -9.16
C ILE A 125 -5.12 -13.89 -10.54
N PRO A 126 -5.43 -14.65 -11.61
CA PRO A 126 -5.03 -14.26 -12.96
C PRO A 126 -5.68 -12.92 -13.30
N PHE A 127 -4.84 -11.91 -13.53
CA PHE A 127 -5.28 -10.64 -14.11
C PHE A 127 -5.49 -10.88 -15.60
N VAL A 128 -6.73 -10.82 -16.07
CA VAL A 128 -7.07 -10.90 -17.48
C VAL A 128 -6.72 -9.56 -18.13
N GLU A 129 -5.54 -9.48 -18.74
CA GLU A 129 -5.25 -8.47 -19.78
C GLU A 129 -6.16 -8.78 -20.97
N ASN A 130 -7.27 -8.07 -21.12
CA ASN A 130 -7.91 -7.75 -22.39
C ASN A 130 -9.22 -6.99 -22.13
N LEU A 131 -9.09 -5.68 -21.93
CA LEU A 131 -10.14 -4.72 -22.27
C LEU A 131 -9.44 -3.61 -23.05
N THR A 132 -9.22 -3.87 -24.34
CA THR A 132 -9.17 -2.81 -25.34
C THR A 132 -10.44 -1.99 -25.19
N ILE A 133 -10.29 -0.71 -24.88
CA ILE A 133 -11.32 0.27 -25.19
C ILE A 133 -10.76 1.04 -26.37
N ASP A 134 -11.11 0.55 -27.56
CA ASP A 134 -11.11 1.37 -28.76
C ASP A 134 -12.14 2.49 -28.54
N ASN A 135 -11.64 3.72 -28.55
CA ASN A 135 -12.15 4.88 -29.29
C ASN A 135 -11.33 6.13 -28.93
#